data_AF-A0A2W6SW15-F1
#
_entry.id   AF-A0A2W6SW15-F1
#
_cell.length_a   1.000
_cell.length_b   1.000
_cell.length_c   1.000
_cell.angle_alpha   90.00
_cell.angle_beta   90.00
_cell.angle_gamma   90.00
#
_symmetry.space_group_name_H-M   'P 1'
#
loop_
_entity.id
_entity.type
_entity.pdbx_description
1 polymer ?
#
loop_
_entity_poly.entity_id
_entity_poly.type
_entity_poly.pdbx_seq_one_letter_code
_entity_poly.pdbx_strand_id
1 'polypeptide(L)'
;MSNILAGLFEHHSDYKKLETDLENSGFPSSDYIVYLNDSPHHSQYLVSVAVKDTSQANMAKDIFTQNAVHKTYLFEDMSIDQADYTHLKGYIDARNKAEIHTSPEVRIKGSSSGIDSEVKF
;
A
#
# COMPACT_ATOMS: atom_id res chain seq x y z
N MET A 1 16.22 -10.69 10.31
CA MET A 1 15.07 -9.77 10.30
C MET A 1 14.24 -10.14 9.10
N SER A 2 12.94 -10.33 9.27
CA SER A 2 12.03 -10.65 8.18
C SER A 2 11.34 -9.37 7.72
N ASN A 3 10.98 -9.32 6.44
CA ASN A 3 10.20 -8.23 5.89
C ASN A 3 8.84 -8.76 5.45
N ILE A 4 7.81 -7.92 5.48
CA ILE A 4 6.48 -8.26 5.01
C ILE A 4 6.17 -7.44 3.76
N LEU A 5 5.82 -8.13 2.68
CA LEU A 5 5.24 -7.51 1.51
C LEU A 5 3.73 -7.71 1.54
N ALA A 6 2.98 -6.63 1.74
CA ALA A 6 1.53 -6.64 1.65
C ALA A 6 1.04 -6.13 0.30
N GLY A 7 0.12 -6.85 -0.35
CA GLY A 7 -0.55 -6.46 -1.58
C GLY A 7 -2.05 -6.31 -1.34
N LEU A 8 -2.62 -5.19 -1.77
CA LEU A 8 -4.05 -4.93 -1.77
C LEU A 8 -4.61 -5.23 -3.16
N PHE A 9 -5.63 -6.08 -3.22
CA PHE A 9 -6.26 -6.54 -4.44
C PHE A 9 -7.76 -6.26 -4.43
N GLU A 10 -8.36 -6.16 -5.61
CA GLU A 10 -9.81 -6.05 -5.79
C GLU A 10 -10.45 -7.44 -5.83
N HIS A 11 -11.70 -7.56 -5.39
CA HIS A 11 -12.43 -8.84 -5.27
C HIS A 11 -12.55 -9.63 -6.57
N HIS A 12 -12.42 -8.97 -7.71
CA HIS A 12 -12.48 -9.62 -9.01
C HIS A 12 -11.18 -10.35 -9.40
N SER A 13 -10.11 -10.22 -8.61
CA SER A 13 -8.89 -11.00 -8.78
C SER A 13 -9.05 -12.40 -8.16
N ASP A 14 -8.79 -13.43 -8.95
CA ASP A 14 -8.76 -14.83 -8.51
C ASP A 14 -7.65 -15.05 -7.47
N TYR A 15 -7.97 -14.89 -6.18
CA TYR A 15 -7.02 -15.14 -5.09
C TYR A 15 -6.42 -16.55 -5.15
N LYS A 16 -7.17 -17.53 -5.65
CA LYS A 16 -6.67 -18.90 -5.88
C LYS A 16 -5.51 -18.96 -6.88
N LYS A 17 -5.58 -18.13 -7.93
CA LYS A 17 -4.51 -18.02 -8.92
C LYS A 17 -3.26 -17.44 -8.26
N LEU A 18 -3.45 -16.40 -7.44
CA LEU A 18 -2.37 -15.79 -6.67
C LEU A 18 -1.71 -16.77 -5.70
N GLU A 19 -2.50 -17.56 -4.96
CA GLU A 19 -1.97 -18.62 -4.07
C GLU A 19 -1.15 -19.64 -4.86
N THR A 20 -1.65 -20.07 -6.02
CA THR A 20 -0.95 -21.01 -6.91
C THR A 20 0.37 -20.42 -7.43
N ASP A 21 0.39 -19.15 -7.86
CA ASP A 21 1.60 -18.47 -8.31
C ASP A 21 2.63 -18.31 -7.17
N LEU A 22 2.17 -18.01 -5.96
CA LEU A 22 3.03 -17.91 -4.77
C LEU A 22 3.64 -19.26 -4.41
N GLU A 23 2.85 -20.33 -4.37
CA GLU A 23 3.33 -21.69 -4.09
C GLU A 23 4.30 -22.19 -5.18
N ASN A 24 3.99 -21.94 -6.47
CA ASN A 24 4.88 -22.27 -7.58
C ASN A 24 6.22 -21.51 -7.51
N SER A 25 6.21 -20.30 -6.97
CA SER A 25 7.42 -19.49 -6.79
C SER A 25 8.22 -19.86 -5.55
N GLY A 26 7.73 -20.80 -4.73
CA GLY A 26 8.41 -21.31 -3.54
C GLY A 26 8.03 -20.60 -2.24
N PHE A 27 6.90 -19.89 -2.20
CA PHE A 27 6.33 -19.36 -0.96
C PHE A 27 5.31 -20.36 -0.39
N PRO A 28 5.63 -21.07 0.71
CA PRO A 28 4.69 -21.96 1.34
C PRO A 28 3.55 -21.18 2.00
N SER A 29 2.41 -21.84 2.25
CA SER A 29 1.24 -21.27 2.93
C SER A 29 1.48 -20.76 4.35
N SER A 30 2.59 -21.10 4.99
CA SER A 30 3.01 -20.48 6.26
C SER A 30 3.69 -19.13 6.11
N ASP A 31 4.22 -18.83 4.91
CA ASP A 31 4.92 -17.58 4.61
C ASP A 31 3.98 -16.56 3.96
N TYR A 32 2.69 -16.84 3.79
CA TYR A 32 1.71 -15.84 3.35
C TYR A 32 0.37 -15.97 4.07
N ILE A 33 -0.35 -14.85 4.19
CA ILE A 33 -1.69 -14.80 4.76
C ILE A 33 -2.59 -14.00 3.82
N VAL A 34 -3.75 -14.56 3.49
CA VAL A 34 -4.79 -13.91 2.69
C VAL A 34 -5.91 -13.48 3.62
N TYR A 35 -6.14 -12.17 3.69
CA TYR A 35 -7.20 -11.55 4.46
C TYR A 35 -8.36 -11.20 3.52
N LEU A 36 -9.40 -12.02 3.57
CA LEU A 36 -10.64 -11.78 2.86
C LEU A 36 -11.54 -10.88 3.71
N ASN A 37 -11.94 -9.71 3.19
CA ASN A 37 -13.04 -8.96 3.79
C ASN A 37 -14.35 -9.35 3.13
N ASP A 38 -15.27 -9.91 3.93
CA ASP A 38 -16.65 -10.17 3.53
C ASP A 38 -17.54 -8.91 3.73
N SER A 39 -16.95 -7.72 3.75
CA SER A 39 -17.72 -6.50 3.97
C SER A 39 -18.53 -6.18 2.71
N PRO A 40 -19.88 -6.02 2.80
CA PRO A 40 -20.76 -5.86 1.64
C PRO A 40 -20.50 -4.59 0.80
N HIS A 41 -19.68 -3.66 1.30
CA HIS A 41 -19.29 -2.43 0.62
C HIS A 41 -17.81 -2.37 0.21
N HIS A 42 -16.98 -3.31 0.66
CA HIS A 42 -15.53 -3.31 0.40
C HIS A 42 -15.09 -4.67 -0.09
N SER A 43 -15.28 -4.87 -1.39
CA SER A 43 -14.86 -6.04 -2.13
C SER A 43 -13.36 -5.95 -2.43
N GLN A 44 -12.52 -5.91 -1.40
CA GLN A 44 -11.06 -5.88 -1.51
C GLN A 44 -10.47 -6.91 -0.55
N TYR A 45 -9.41 -7.57 -0.96
CA TYR A 45 -8.67 -8.50 -0.10
C TYR A 45 -7.22 -8.06 0.01
N LEU A 46 -6.62 -8.38 1.16
CA LEU A 46 -5.23 -8.05 1.45
C LEU A 46 -4.43 -9.35 1.54
N VAL A 47 -3.25 -9.38 0.95
CA VAL A 47 -2.34 -10.52 1.05
C VAL A 47 -1.04 -10.04 1.64
N SER A 48 -0.57 -10.65 2.71
CA SER A 48 0.75 -10.38 3.29
C SER A 48 1.65 -11.59 3.09
N VAL A 49 2.84 -11.38 2.53
CA VAL A 49 3.85 -12.41 2.31
C VAL A 49 5.10 -12.05 3.13
N ALA A 50 5.62 -13.01 3.88
CA ALA A 50 6.91 -12.93 4.53
C ALA A 50 8.03 -13.19 3.52
N VAL A 51 8.96 -12.26 3.45
CA VAL A 51 10.13 -12.33 2.58
C VAL A 51 11.38 -12.14 3.43
N LYS A 52 12.36 -13.01 3.23
CA LYS A 52 13.64 -12.98 3.97
C LYS A 52 14.71 -12.17 3.22
N ASP A 53 14.64 -12.18 1.90
CA ASP A 53 15.62 -11.58 1.01
C ASP A 53 14.97 -10.63 0.02
N THR A 54 15.74 -9.64 -0.46
CA THR A 54 15.30 -8.71 -1.51
C THR A 54 14.90 -9.43 -2.80
N SER A 55 15.51 -10.57 -3.09
CA SER A 55 15.15 -11.41 -4.25
C SER A 55 13.73 -11.97 -4.11
N GLN A 56 13.37 -12.49 -2.93
CA GLN A 56 12.01 -12.94 -2.64
C GLN A 56 11.01 -11.78 -2.67
N ALA A 57 11.39 -10.61 -2.14
CA ALA A 57 10.55 -9.42 -2.20
C ALA A 57 10.23 -9.02 -3.65
N ASN A 58 11.22 -9.07 -4.55
CA ASN A 58 11.03 -8.78 -5.96
C ASN A 58 10.15 -9.82 -6.67
N MET A 59 10.36 -11.11 -6.39
CA MET A 59 9.51 -12.19 -6.94
C MET A 59 8.05 -12.03 -6.50
N ALA A 60 7.80 -11.86 -5.20
CA ALA A 60 6.45 -11.66 -4.68
C ALA A 60 5.79 -10.41 -5.28
N LYS A 61 6.56 -9.33 -5.46
CA LYS A 61 6.08 -8.11 -6.13
C LYS A 61 5.72 -8.34 -7.59
N ASP A 62 6.49 -9.13 -8.33
CA ASP A 62 6.20 -9.47 -9.73
C ASP A 62 4.89 -10.27 -9.82
N ILE A 63 4.75 -11.31 -9.00
CA ILE A 63 3.53 -12.12 -8.89
C ILE A 63 2.30 -11.24 -8.59
N PHE A 64 2.43 -10.30 -7.65
CA PHE A 64 1.36 -9.37 -7.31
C PHE A 64 1.00 -8.50 -8.51
N THR A 65 2.00 -8.01 -9.24
CA THR A 65 1.80 -7.20 -10.46
C THR A 65 1.09 -7.99 -11.55
N GLN A 66 1.44 -9.27 -11.74
CA GLN A 66 0.77 -10.16 -12.71
C GLN A 66 -0.68 -10.49 -12.35
N ASN A 67 -1.03 -10.41 -11.06
CA ASN A 67 -2.39 -10.67 -10.56
C ASN A 67 -3.19 -9.38 -10.32
N ALA A 68 -2.84 -8.31 -11.04
CA ALA A 68 -3.53 -7.02 -11.02
C ALA A 68 -3.65 -6.40 -9.61
N VAL A 69 -2.55 -6.43 -8.84
CA VAL A 69 -2.50 -5.76 -7.54
C VAL A 69 -2.78 -4.26 -7.68
N HIS A 70 -3.59 -3.73 -6.77
CA HIS A 70 -3.94 -2.31 -6.77
C HIS A 70 -2.83 -1.46 -6.13
N LYS A 71 -2.35 -1.88 -4.96
CA LYS A 71 -1.22 -1.24 -4.25
C LYS A 71 -0.40 -2.29 -3.51
N THR A 72 0.92 -2.08 -3.45
CA THR A 72 1.84 -2.90 -2.66
C THR A 72 2.52 -2.07 -1.60
N TYR A 73 2.75 -2.66 -0.43
CA TYR A 73 3.36 -2.05 0.73
C TYR A 73 4.44 -2.99 1.26
N LEU A 74 5.67 -2.50 1.29
CA LEU A 74 6.77 -3.19 1.95
C LEU A 74 6.90 -2.66 3.38
N PHE A 75 6.92 -3.59 4.33
CA PHE A 75 7.16 -3.35 5.75
C PHE A 75 8.47 -4.02 6.13
N GLU A 76 9.45 -3.21 6.51
CA GLU A 76 10.77 -3.67 6.96
C GLU A 76 10.72 -3.97 8.46
N ASP A 77 11.53 -4.94 8.91
CA ASP A 77 11.61 -5.33 10.33
C ASP A 77 10.26 -5.79 10.94
N MET A 78 9.44 -6.48 10.14
CA MET A 78 8.14 -7.00 10.56
C MET A 78 8.06 -8.52 10.34
N SER A 79 7.57 -9.24 11.36
CA SER A 79 7.31 -10.68 11.25
C SER A 79 5.86 -10.94 10.85
N ILE A 80 5.58 -12.10 10.24
CA ILE A 80 4.24 -12.44 9.76
C ILE A 80 3.22 -12.57 10.91
N ASP A 81 3.71 -12.97 12.08
CA ASP A 81 2.95 -13.01 13.34
C ASP A 81 2.49 -11.62 13.80
N GLN A 82 3.27 -10.57 13.51
CA GLN A 82 2.91 -9.18 13.83
C GLN A 82 2.10 -8.52 12.72
N ALA A 83 2.00 -9.16 11.56
CA ALA A 83 1.36 -8.64 10.36
C ALA A 83 -0.16 -8.85 10.38
N ASP A 84 -0.82 -8.58 11.52
CA ASP A 84 -2.25 -8.71 11.66
C ASP A 84 -3.01 -7.81 10.68
N TYR A 85 -4.17 -8.30 10.23
CA TYR A 85 -5.08 -7.52 9.38
C TYR A 85 -5.38 -6.12 9.93
N THR A 86 -5.66 -5.99 11.24
CA THR A 86 -5.98 -4.71 11.87
C THR A 86 -4.80 -3.74 11.83
N HIS A 87 -3.58 -4.23 12.09
CA HIS A 87 -2.37 -3.42 12.04
C HIS A 87 -2.06 -3.00 10.61
N LEU A 88 -2.03 -3.94 9.67
CA LEU A 88 -1.78 -3.67 8.26
C LEU A 88 -2.81 -2.69 7.69
N LYS A 89 -4.10 -2.90 7.98
CA LYS A 89 -5.16 -1.99 7.56
C LYS A 89 -4.96 -0.59 8.13
N GLY A 90 -4.59 -0.47 9.40
CA GLY A 90 -4.27 0.81 10.03
C GLY A 90 -3.10 1.53 9.37
N TYR A 91 -2.02 0.80 9.08
CA TYR A 91 -0.86 1.35 8.34
C TYR A 91 -1.25 1.80 6.94
N ILE A 92 -2.00 0.98 6.21
CA ILE A 92 -2.45 1.28 4.84
C ILE A 92 -3.37 2.50 4.85
N ASP A 93 -4.33 2.58 5.77
CA ASP A 93 -5.23 3.71 5.93
C ASP A 93 -4.46 5.00 6.27
N ALA A 94 -3.53 4.92 7.24
CA ALA A 94 -2.68 6.05 7.61
C ALA A 94 -1.79 6.52 6.45
N ARG A 95 -1.24 5.59 5.66
CA ARG A 95 -0.39 5.90 4.50
C ARG A 95 -1.20 6.53 3.36
N ASN A 96 -2.36 5.97 3.03
CA ASN A 96 -3.28 6.56 2.07
C ASN A 96 -3.74 7.95 2.54
N LYS A 97 -4.11 8.10 3.82
CA LYS A 97 -4.50 9.40 4.40
C LYS A 97 -3.37 10.42 4.36
N ALA A 98 -2.13 10.00 4.62
CA ALA A 98 -0.96 10.85 4.49
C ALA A 98 -0.71 11.28 3.04
N GLU A 99 -0.82 10.36 2.07
CA GLU A 99 -0.72 10.69 0.63
C GLU A 99 -1.74 11.76 0.21
N ILE A 100 -2.99 11.68 0.71
CA ILE A 100 -4.05 12.64 0.37
C ILE A 100 -3.80 14.02 1.02
N HIS A 101 -3.24 14.06 2.24
CA HIS A 101 -2.97 15.31 2.95
C HIS A 101 -1.69 16.04 2.51
N THR A 102 -0.84 15.42 1.68
CA THR A 102 0.42 16.04 1.21
C THR A 102 0.21 16.99 0.01
N SER A 103 -1.02 17.44 -0.24
CA SER A 103 -1.32 18.47 -1.24
C SER A 103 -1.99 19.70 -0.62
N PRO A 104 -1.24 20.69 -0.13
CA PRO A 104 -1.58 22.07 -0.38
C PRO A 104 -0.81 22.49 -1.64
N GLU A 105 -1.47 22.50 -2.80
CA GLU A 105 -1.06 23.44 -3.85
C GLU A 105 -1.43 24.84 -3.35
N VAL A 106 -0.64 25.37 -2.41
CA VAL A 106 -0.71 26.77 -2.01
C VAL A 106 0.04 27.57 -3.08
N ARG A 107 -0.66 27.87 -4.17
CA ARG A 107 -0.26 28.98 -5.05
C ARG A 107 -0.56 30.30 -4.35
N ILE A 108 0.24 30.64 -3.34
CA ILE A 108 0.31 32.03 -2.86
C ILE A 108 1.25 32.76 -3.82
N LYS A 109 0.71 33.27 -4.94
CA LYS A 109 1.37 34.38 -5.62
C LYS A 109 1.14 35.61 -4.75
N GLY A 110 2.23 36.09 -4.16
CA GLY A 110 2.25 37.15 -3.16
C GLY A 110 1.49 38.41 -3.59
N SER A 111 0.66 38.91 -2.69
CA SER A 111 0.15 40.28 -2.70
C SER A 111 1.21 41.21 -2.13
N SER A 112 1.71 42.16 -2.93
CA SER A 112 2.13 43.48 -2.45
C SER A 112 2.46 44.39 -3.65
N SER A 113 1.56 45.30 -4.00
CA SER A 113 1.96 46.61 -4.51
C SER A 113 1.10 47.63 -3.80
N GLY A 114 1.74 48.34 -2.87
CA GLY A 114 1.13 49.32 -1.99
C GLY A 114 0.56 50.51 -2.75
N ILE A 115 -0.46 51.08 -2.12
CA ILE A 115 -0.98 52.41 -2.36
C ILE A 115 0.17 53.40 -2.13
N ASP A 116 0.58 54.12 -3.17
CA ASP A 116 1.35 55.36 -3.00
C ASP A 116 0.46 56.51 -3.47
N SER A 117 0.02 57.30 -2.48
CA SER A 117 -0.70 58.55 -2.65
C SER A 117 0.33 59.67 -2.70
N GLU A 118 0.45 60.36 -3.83
CA GLU A 118 1.05 61.69 -3.87
C GLU A 118 0.15 62.64 -4.69
N VAL A 119 -0.50 63.57 -3.98
CA VAL A 119 -1.13 64.77 -4.53
C VAL A 119 -0.07 65.87 -4.63
N LYS A 120 0.11 66.44 -5.82
CA LYS A 120 0.87 67.70 -6.01
C LYS A 120 -0.07 68.80 -6.50
N PHE A 121 -0.01 69.92 -5.77
CA PHE A 121 -0.66 71.20 -6.01
C PHE A 121 -0.05 71.94 -7.20
#